data_AF-A0A6P0X7A5-F1
#
_entry.id   AF-A0A6P0X7A5-F1
#
_cell.length_a   1.000
_cell.length_b   1.000
_cell.length_c   1.000
_cell.angle_alpha   90.00
_cell.angle_beta   90.00
_cell.angle_gamma   90.00
#
_symmetry.space_group_name_H-M   'P 1'
#
loop_
_entity.id
_entity.type
_entity.pdbx_description
1 polymer ?
#
loop_
_entity_poly.entity_id
_entity_poly.type
_entity_poly.pdbx_seq_one_letter_code
_entity_poly.pdbx_strand_id
1 'polypeptide(L)'
;MSPTETPTLAPQTTLTEIDTANSGYQAKSNPGIVHRPRRLRRTETLRRLVRENSLRVEDLIYPLFVMEGEKQQQSVSSMPGCSRYTLDLLLDEVKQAYELGIGAIALFPLVPEDQKDNVGTESYNPNGLIPRSVRAIKQAVPDILVFTDVALDPYSSEGHDGIVQNGEILNDETVAVLVKQALVQAEAGADFVAPSDMMDGRVGAIRRALDAEGWTNVGILAYSAKYASAY
;
A
#
# COMPACT_ATOMS: atom_id res chain seq x y z
N MET A 1 46.03 -6.73 -58.60
CA MET A 1 45.29 -5.76 -57.77
C MET A 1 44.20 -5.18 -58.64
N SER A 2 42.99 -5.73 -58.51
CA SER A 2 41.84 -5.35 -59.33
C SER A 2 41.06 -4.26 -58.60
N PRO A 3 40.66 -3.17 -59.28
CA PRO A 3 39.89 -2.10 -58.67
C PRO A 3 38.46 -2.56 -58.36
N THR A 4 37.99 -2.15 -57.19
CA THR A 4 36.66 -2.38 -56.61
C THR A 4 35.57 -1.75 -57.49
N GLU A 5 34.61 -2.57 -57.94
CA GLU A 5 33.41 -2.09 -58.63
C GLU A 5 32.41 -1.51 -57.64
N THR A 6 32.01 -0.26 -57.88
CA THR A 6 30.90 0.42 -57.22
C THR A 6 29.58 -0.16 -57.73
N PRO A 7 28.63 -0.61 -56.88
CA PRO A 7 27.36 -1.14 -57.37
C PRO A 7 26.43 0.01 -57.79
N THR A 8 26.00 -0.04 -59.05
CA THR A 8 25.01 0.83 -59.66
C THR A 8 23.64 0.64 -58.99
N LEU A 9 22.99 1.73 -58.55
CA LEU A 9 21.61 1.67 -58.05
C LEU A 9 20.66 1.20 -59.16
N ALA A 10 19.94 0.11 -58.90
CA ALA A 10 18.83 -0.34 -59.73
C ALA A 10 17.64 0.64 -59.65
N PRO A 11 16.85 0.81 -60.72
CA PRO A 11 15.73 1.73 -60.76
C PRO A 11 14.64 1.33 -59.75
N GLN A 12 14.04 2.34 -59.12
CA GLN A 12 12.93 2.17 -58.19
C GLN A 12 11.74 1.50 -58.89
N THR A 13 11.42 0.29 -58.48
CA THR A 13 10.20 -0.41 -58.87
C THR A 13 9.00 0.36 -58.31
N THR A 14 8.22 0.95 -59.19
CA THR A 14 6.87 1.46 -58.90
C THR A 14 6.06 0.34 -58.26
N LEU A 15 5.49 0.59 -57.08
CA LEU A 15 4.59 -0.31 -56.37
C LEU A 15 3.42 -0.69 -57.30
N THR A 16 3.47 -1.89 -57.84
CA THR A 16 2.36 -2.51 -58.56
C THR A 16 1.22 -2.79 -57.59
N GLU A 17 0.02 -2.55 -58.10
CA GLU A 17 -1.28 -2.67 -57.49
C GLU A 17 -1.46 -3.98 -56.71
N ILE A 18 -1.93 -3.85 -55.46
CA ILE A 18 -2.41 -4.98 -54.68
C ILE A 18 -3.83 -5.27 -55.16
N ASP A 19 -4.03 -6.49 -55.66
CA ASP A 19 -5.29 -7.03 -56.15
C ASP A 19 -6.40 -6.96 -55.09
N THR A 20 -7.40 -6.10 -55.33
CA THR A 20 -8.53 -5.82 -54.42
C THR A 20 -9.74 -6.74 -54.60
N ALA A 21 -9.62 -7.79 -55.41
CA ALA A 21 -10.75 -8.66 -55.74
C ALA A 21 -11.09 -9.70 -54.65
N ASN A 22 -11.40 -9.28 -53.41
CA ASN A 22 -12.34 -10.02 -52.53
C ASN A 22 -12.75 -9.34 -51.20
N SER A 23 -12.49 -8.05 -51.00
CA SER A 23 -13.09 -7.32 -49.88
C SER A 23 -14.05 -6.28 -50.44
N GLY A 24 -15.35 -6.42 -50.21
CA GLY A 24 -16.40 -5.49 -50.65
C GLY A 24 -16.32 -4.06 -50.07
N TYR A 25 -15.13 -3.60 -49.69
CA TYR A 25 -14.86 -2.28 -49.14
C TYR A 25 -14.39 -1.34 -50.25
N GLN A 26 -15.33 -0.59 -50.82
CA GLN A 26 -14.99 0.58 -51.63
C GLN A 26 -14.75 1.78 -50.69
N ALA A 27 -13.50 2.23 -50.59
CA ALA A 27 -13.14 3.40 -49.79
C ALA A 27 -13.82 4.66 -50.36
N LYS A 28 -14.92 5.12 -49.74
CA LYS A 28 -15.57 6.39 -50.07
C LYS A 28 -14.84 7.56 -49.41
N SER A 29 -14.71 8.65 -50.18
CA SER A 29 -14.36 10.05 -49.87
C SER A 29 -13.62 10.36 -48.56
N ASN A 30 -12.50 11.09 -48.66
CA ASN A 30 -11.75 11.64 -47.52
C ASN A 30 -12.69 12.35 -46.51
N PRO A 31 -12.87 11.82 -45.29
CA PRO A 31 -13.93 12.27 -44.39
C PRO A 31 -13.64 13.61 -43.70
N GLY A 32 -12.59 14.36 -44.10
CA GLY A 32 -12.26 15.67 -43.52
C GLY A 32 -11.80 15.63 -42.06
N ILE A 33 -11.57 14.44 -41.47
CA ILE A 33 -11.22 14.29 -40.05
C ILE A 33 -9.76 14.73 -39.82
N VAL A 34 -9.61 15.90 -39.19
CA VAL A 34 -8.31 16.50 -38.84
C VAL A 34 -7.77 16.03 -37.49
N HIS A 35 -8.63 15.83 -36.50
CA HIS A 35 -8.26 15.36 -35.16
C HIS A 35 -8.26 13.82 -35.11
N ARG A 36 -7.06 13.23 -34.99
CA ARG A 36 -6.90 11.76 -34.96
C ARG A 36 -6.04 11.33 -33.77
N PRO A 37 -6.64 11.14 -32.58
CA PRO A 37 -5.91 10.74 -31.37
C PRO A 37 -5.11 9.44 -31.52
N ARG A 38 -5.53 8.54 -32.42
CA ARG A 38 -4.80 7.31 -32.75
C ARG A 38 -3.37 7.56 -33.24
N ARG A 39 -3.06 8.75 -33.76
CA ARG A 39 -1.69 9.14 -34.18
C ARG A 39 -0.68 8.97 -33.03
N LEU A 40 -1.08 9.31 -31.80
CA LEU A 40 -0.23 9.20 -30.60
C LEU A 40 -0.11 7.76 -30.05
N ARG A 41 -0.91 6.81 -30.57
CA ARG A 41 -0.95 5.42 -30.07
C ARG A 41 -0.25 4.41 -30.99
N ARG A 42 0.30 4.88 -32.12
CA ARG A 42 0.76 4.04 -33.23
C ARG A 42 2.01 3.21 -32.90
N THR A 43 2.90 3.73 -32.07
CA THR A 43 4.15 3.04 -31.70
C THR A 43 4.36 3.08 -30.20
N GLU A 44 5.15 2.15 -29.67
CA GLU A 44 5.50 2.15 -28.25
C GLU A 44 6.25 3.42 -27.86
N THR A 45 7.21 3.88 -28.68
CA THR A 45 7.93 5.14 -28.43
C THR A 45 7.00 6.34 -28.33
N LEU A 46 5.97 6.44 -29.19
CA LEU A 46 4.99 7.52 -29.12
C LEU A 46 4.15 7.43 -27.85
N ARG A 47 3.65 6.24 -27.51
CA ARG A 47 2.89 6.04 -26.26
C ARG A 47 3.71 6.36 -25.03
N ARG A 48 5.00 5.99 -25.02
CA ARG A 48 5.93 6.33 -23.95
C ARG A 48 6.15 7.83 -23.81
N LEU A 49 6.25 8.58 -24.93
CA LEU A 49 6.43 10.03 -24.93
C LEU A 49 5.21 10.76 -24.35
N VAL A 50 3.99 10.24 -24.58
CA VAL A 50 2.74 10.88 -24.12
C VAL A 50 2.15 10.22 -22.88
N ARG A 51 2.90 9.33 -22.22
CA ARG A 51 2.43 8.65 -21.01
C ARG A 51 2.40 9.64 -19.85
N GLU A 52 1.22 9.80 -19.25
CA GLU A 52 1.00 10.78 -18.18
C GLU A 52 1.42 10.27 -16.80
N ASN A 53 1.30 8.95 -16.56
CA ASN A 53 1.53 8.34 -15.25
C ASN A 53 2.46 7.14 -15.36
N SER A 54 3.28 6.93 -14.32
CA SER A 54 4.13 5.75 -14.14
C SER A 54 3.99 5.28 -12.71
N LEU A 55 3.83 3.97 -12.52
CA LEU A 55 3.95 3.34 -11.22
C LEU A 55 5.41 2.90 -11.01
N ARG A 56 5.92 3.12 -9.81
CA ARG A 56 7.26 2.72 -9.38
C ARG A 56 7.18 2.02 -8.02
N VAL A 57 8.28 1.39 -7.61
CA VAL A 57 8.33 0.69 -6.32
C VAL A 57 8.21 1.65 -5.14
N GLU A 58 8.65 2.90 -5.31
CA GLU A 58 8.57 3.93 -4.26
C GLU A 58 7.13 4.41 -4.00
N ASP A 59 6.18 4.07 -4.88
CA ASP A 59 4.76 4.36 -4.70
C ASP A 59 4.04 3.31 -3.83
N LEU A 60 4.74 2.22 -3.45
CA LEU A 60 4.15 1.05 -2.79
C LEU A 60 4.39 1.06 -1.28
N ILE A 61 3.32 0.81 -0.52
CA ILE A 61 3.37 0.40 0.89
C ILE A 61 2.85 -1.04 0.93
N TYR A 62 3.57 -1.95 1.60
CA TYR A 62 3.20 -3.37 1.66
C TYR A 62 2.54 -3.73 3.00
N PRO A 63 1.22 -3.99 3.03
CA PRO A 63 0.52 -4.44 4.23
C PRO A 63 0.93 -5.85 4.63
N LEU A 64 1.22 -6.07 5.91
CA LEU A 64 1.65 -7.36 6.45
C LEU A 64 0.87 -7.69 7.73
N PHE A 65 0.55 -8.99 7.89
CA PHE A 65 -0.18 -9.49 9.04
C PHE A 65 0.75 -10.25 9.99
N VAL A 66 0.77 -9.86 11.25
CA VAL A 66 1.60 -10.50 12.30
C VAL A 66 0.73 -11.24 13.30
N MET A 67 1.17 -12.40 13.77
CA MET A 67 0.50 -13.21 14.80
C MET A 67 1.48 -13.70 15.86
N GLU A 68 0.95 -14.12 17.02
CA GLU A 68 1.73 -14.77 18.07
C GLU A 68 2.21 -16.18 17.65
N GLY A 69 3.28 -16.65 18.29
CA GLY A 69 3.85 -17.97 18.08
C GLY A 69 5.31 -17.93 17.59
N GLU A 70 5.80 -19.06 17.09
CA GLU A 70 7.15 -19.22 16.56
C GLU A 70 7.12 -20.13 15.31
N LYS A 71 7.82 -19.76 14.24
CA LYS A 71 8.00 -20.54 13.01
C LYS A 71 6.68 -21.02 12.38
N GLN A 72 5.68 -20.15 12.41
CA GLN A 72 4.37 -20.45 11.83
C GLN A 72 3.94 -19.39 10.82
N GLN A 73 3.31 -19.87 9.75
CA GLN A 73 2.68 -19.06 8.74
C GLN A 73 1.28 -19.61 8.52
N GLN A 74 0.27 -18.74 8.53
CA GLN A 74 -1.12 -19.11 8.32
C GLN A 74 -1.66 -18.41 7.07
N SER A 75 -2.05 -19.17 6.06
CA SER A 75 -2.72 -18.61 4.88
C SER A 75 -4.07 -17.99 5.22
N VAL A 76 -4.39 -16.87 4.58
CA VAL A 76 -5.71 -16.23 4.68
C VAL A 76 -6.56 -16.68 3.49
N SER A 77 -7.56 -17.53 3.75
CA SER A 77 -8.34 -18.19 2.68
C SER A 77 -9.07 -17.23 1.75
N SER A 78 -9.55 -16.10 2.27
CA SER A 78 -10.20 -15.04 1.48
C SER A 78 -9.23 -14.14 0.71
N MET A 79 -7.93 -14.23 0.99
CA MET A 79 -6.88 -13.44 0.34
C MET A 79 -5.79 -14.38 -0.21
N PRO A 80 -6.03 -15.06 -1.35
CA PRO A 80 -5.06 -15.99 -1.92
C PRO A 80 -3.69 -15.34 -2.15
N GLY A 81 -2.65 -15.97 -1.61
CA GLY A 81 -1.28 -15.43 -1.64
C GLY A 81 -0.88 -14.62 -0.41
N CYS A 82 -1.84 -14.21 0.43
CA CYS A 82 -1.55 -13.51 1.68
C CYS A 82 -1.51 -14.49 2.86
N SER A 83 -0.64 -14.19 3.82
CA SER A 83 -0.48 -14.99 5.04
C SER A 83 -0.32 -14.09 6.26
N ARG A 84 -0.59 -14.68 7.43
CA ARG A 84 -0.20 -14.18 8.74
C ARG A 84 1.08 -14.87 9.15
N TYR A 85 2.02 -14.11 9.69
CA TYR A 85 3.35 -14.60 10.02
C TYR A 85 3.60 -14.45 11.51
N THR A 86 4.24 -15.44 12.13
CA THR A 86 4.92 -15.21 13.39
C THR A 86 6.07 -14.23 13.18
N LEU A 87 6.45 -13.50 14.24
CA LEU A 87 7.41 -12.40 14.12
C LEU A 87 8.74 -12.83 13.46
N ASP A 88 9.23 -14.03 13.76
CA ASP A 88 10.45 -14.57 13.14
C ASP A 88 10.36 -14.66 11.60
N LEU A 89 9.23 -15.15 11.07
CA LEU A 89 9.01 -15.25 9.63
C LEU A 89 8.64 -13.90 8.99
N LEU A 90 7.95 -13.03 9.74
CA LEU A 90 7.65 -11.66 9.30
C LEU A 90 8.93 -10.89 9.00
N LEU A 91 9.98 -11.05 9.82
CA LEU A 91 11.25 -10.36 9.60
C LEU A 91 11.91 -10.78 8.27
N ASP A 92 11.77 -12.04 7.85
CA ASP A 92 12.30 -12.50 6.58
C ASP A 92 11.50 -11.97 5.38
N GLU A 93 10.18 -11.82 5.52
CA GLU A 93 9.31 -11.17 4.53
C GLU A 93 9.67 -9.68 4.38
N VAL A 94 9.89 -8.98 5.50
CA VAL A 94 10.26 -7.56 5.50
C VAL A 94 11.62 -7.32 4.84
N LYS A 95 12.62 -8.17 5.11
CA LYS A 95 13.93 -8.10 4.43
C LYS A 95 13.78 -8.26 2.92
N GLN A 96 13.01 -9.26 2.47
CA GLN A 96 12.77 -9.50 1.05
C GLN A 96 12.05 -8.30 0.40
N ALA A 97 11.03 -7.75 1.05
CA ALA A 97 10.35 -6.55 0.55
C ALA A 97 11.31 -5.37 0.36
N TYR A 98 12.20 -5.15 1.33
CA TYR A 98 13.20 -4.09 1.25
C TYR A 98 14.24 -4.35 0.15
N GLU A 99 14.72 -5.59 -0.04
CA GLU A 99 15.61 -5.98 -1.14
C GLU A 99 14.99 -5.74 -2.52
N LEU A 100 13.67 -5.85 -2.64
CA LEU A 100 12.92 -5.52 -3.86
C LEU A 100 12.72 -4.02 -4.08
N GLY A 101 13.12 -3.18 -3.13
CA GLY A 101 13.02 -1.71 -3.19
C GLY A 101 11.74 -1.13 -2.55
N ILE A 102 10.93 -1.94 -1.87
CA ILE A 102 9.75 -1.44 -1.15
C ILE A 102 10.22 -0.74 0.12
N GLY A 103 10.03 0.58 0.19
CA GLY A 103 10.52 1.40 1.30
C GLY A 103 9.64 1.43 2.55
N ALA A 104 8.40 0.92 2.48
CA ALA A 104 7.43 1.05 3.55
C ALA A 104 6.51 -0.18 3.72
N ILE A 105 6.19 -0.50 4.97
CA ILE A 105 5.22 -1.54 5.36
C ILE A 105 4.13 -0.98 6.26
N ALA A 106 2.96 -1.62 6.24
CA ALA A 106 1.88 -1.36 7.20
C ALA A 106 1.57 -2.64 8.00
N LEU A 107 1.62 -2.56 9.33
CA LEU A 107 1.46 -3.73 10.19
C LEU A 107 0.05 -3.86 10.75
N PHE A 108 -0.50 -5.07 10.65
CA PHE A 108 -1.81 -5.43 11.18
C PHE A 108 -1.70 -6.68 12.07
N PRO A 109 -2.13 -6.63 13.34
CA PRO A 109 -2.01 -7.76 14.25
C PRO A 109 -3.21 -8.72 14.15
N LEU A 110 -2.95 -10.01 14.29
CA LEU A 110 -3.95 -10.98 14.76
C LEU A 110 -3.76 -11.17 16.27
N VAL A 111 -4.53 -10.43 17.06
CA VAL A 111 -4.50 -10.51 18.53
C VAL A 111 -5.28 -11.74 19.00
N PRO A 112 -4.74 -12.55 19.93
CA PRO A 112 -5.46 -13.66 20.55
C PRO A 112 -6.76 -13.21 21.24
N GLU A 113 -7.80 -14.04 21.18
CA GLU A 113 -9.13 -13.70 21.69
C GLU A 113 -9.15 -13.43 23.20
N ASP A 114 -8.28 -14.10 23.96
CA ASP A 114 -8.13 -13.94 25.41
C ASP A 114 -7.46 -12.61 25.81
N GLN A 115 -6.93 -11.86 24.85
CA GLN A 115 -6.34 -10.53 25.05
C GLN A 115 -7.30 -9.41 24.60
N LYS A 116 -8.50 -9.75 24.11
CA LYS A 116 -9.47 -8.77 23.65
C LYS A 116 -10.45 -8.39 24.75
N ASP A 117 -10.77 -7.10 24.80
CA ASP A 117 -11.85 -6.55 25.60
C ASP A 117 -12.47 -5.33 24.91
N ASN A 118 -13.66 -4.91 25.33
CA ASN A 118 -14.36 -3.78 24.71
C ASN A 118 -13.57 -2.46 24.76
N VAL A 119 -12.62 -2.31 25.69
CA VAL A 119 -11.82 -1.09 25.84
C VAL A 119 -10.59 -1.12 24.91
N GLY A 120 -10.22 -2.29 24.40
CA GLY A 120 -9.00 -2.50 23.62
C GLY A 120 -7.75 -2.34 24.47
N THR A 121 -7.72 -2.84 25.71
CA THR A 121 -6.60 -2.61 26.64
C THR A 121 -5.24 -3.07 26.11
N GLU A 122 -5.21 -4.15 25.32
CA GLU A 122 -3.99 -4.66 24.70
C GLU A 122 -3.41 -3.72 23.61
N SER A 123 -4.21 -2.79 23.07
CA SER A 123 -3.76 -1.83 22.04
C SER A 123 -2.62 -0.93 22.50
N TYR A 124 -2.56 -0.62 23.80
CA TYR A 124 -1.51 0.21 24.41
C TYR A 124 -0.63 -0.58 25.37
N ASN A 125 -0.54 -1.90 25.22
CA ASN A 125 0.44 -2.71 25.93
C ASN A 125 1.84 -2.49 25.31
N PRO A 126 2.83 -1.94 26.04
CA PRO A 126 4.18 -1.72 25.50
C PRO A 126 4.92 -3.01 25.14
N ASN A 127 4.46 -4.14 25.66
CA ASN A 127 4.96 -5.48 25.36
C ASN A 127 4.02 -6.26 24.40
N GLY A 128 2.98 -5.61 23.88
CA GLY A 128 2.05 -6.22 22.93
C GLY A 128 2.69 -6.54 21.59
N LEU A 129 1.93 -7.23 20.74
CA LEU A 129 2.42 -7.78 19.48
C LEU A 129 2.99 -6.71 18.53
N ILE A 130 2.27 -5.59 18.35
CA ILE A 130 2.73 -4.51 17.46
C ILE A 130 4.00 -3.84 17.98
N PRO A 131 4.09 -3.33 19.22
CA PRO A 131 5.34 -2.74 19.73
C PRO A 131 6.54 -3.68 19.68
N ARG A 132 6.36 -4.98 20.00
CA ARG A 132 7.45 -5.97 19.86
C ARG A 132 7.89 -6.14 18.40
N SER A 133 6.92 -6.18 17.48
CA SER A 133 7.19 -6.33 16.05
C SER A 133 7.91 -5.12 15.47
N VAL A 134 7.48 -3.90 15.79
CA VAL A 134 8.12 -2.66 15.36
C VAL A 134 9.58 -2.61 15.82
N ARG A 135 9.85 -2.86 17.11
CA ARG A 135 11.23 -2.88 17.64
C ARG A 135 12.11 -3.90 16.91
N ALA A 136 11.60 -5.11 16.68
CA ALA A 136 12.35 -6.15 15.98
C ALA A 136 12.61 -5.78 14.50
N ILE A 137 11.64 -5.18 13.81
CA ILE A 137 11.78 -4.73 12.43
C ILE A 137 12.80 -3.60 12.33
N LYS A 138 12.71 -2.56 13.18
CA LYS A 138 13.68 -1.45 13.18
C LYS A 138 15.09 -1.91 13.54
N GLN A 139 15.24 -3.01 14.28
CA GLN A 139 16.55 -3.63 14.51
C GLN A 139 17.06 -4.40 13.28
N ALA A 140 16.20 -5.12 12.58
CA ALA A 140 16.59 -5.98 11.45
C ALA A 140 16.76 -5.22 10.14
N VAL A 141 15.91 -4.21 9.89
CA VAL A 141 15.87 -3.39 8.67
C VAL A 141 15.65 -1.92 9.07
N PRO A 142 16.67 -1.22 9.60
CA PRO A 142 16.50 0.12 10.18
C PRO A 142 15.92 1.17 9.22
N ASP A 143 16.21 1.03 7.93
CA ASP A 143 15.84 2.00 6.89
C ASP A 143 14.43 1.80 6.34
N ILE A 144 13.73 0.70 6.66
CA ILE A 144 12.34 0.53 6.23
C ILE A 144 11.42 1.40 7.08
N LEU A 145 10.47 2.06 6.43
CA LEU A 145 9.44 2.85 7.10
C LEU A 145 8.33 1.92 7.62
N VAL A 146 8.02 2.04 8.90
CA VAL A 146 6.97 1.24 9.56
C VAL A 146 5.75 2.11 9.86
N PHE A 147 4.63 1.75 9.24
CA PHE A 147 3.31 2.30 9.51
C PHE A 147 2.58 1.34 10.46
N THR A 148 2.10 1.86 11.58
CA THR A 148 1.26 1.11 12.52
C THR A 148 -0.17 1.63 12.49
N ASP A 149 -1.13 0.70 12.49
CA ASP A 149 -2.54 1.05 12.59
C ASP A 149 -2.91 1.52 14.01
N VAL A 150 -3.76 2.56 14.09
CA VAL A 150 -4.33 3.07 15.35
C VAL A 150 -5.85 2.97 15.25
N ALA A 151 -6.38 1.84 15.70
CA ALA A 151 -7.79 1.52 15.83
C ALA A 151 -7.95 0.38 16.86
N LEU A 152 -9.16 0.22 17.42
CA LEU A 152 -9.42 -0.78 18.47
C LEU A 152 -9.97 -2.11 17.93
N ASP A 153 -10.35 -2.22 16.66
CA ASP A 153 -11.02 -3.42 16.12
C ASP A 153 -10.20 -4.72 16.24
N PRO A 154 -8.85 -4.75 16.14
CA PRO A 154 -8.10 -5.98 16.39
C PRO A 154 -8.11 -6.39 17.86
N TYR A 155 -8.38 -5.45 18.77
CA TYR A 155 -8.28 -5.58 20.22
C TYR A 155 -9.65 -5.66 20.90
N SER A 156 -10.72 -5.29 20.17
CA SER A 156 -12.08 -5.21 20.67
C SER A 156 -12.75 -6.58 20.67
N SER A 157 -13.35 -6.97 21.80
CA SER A 157 -14.22 -8.15 21.86
C SER A 157 -15.53 -7.96 21.07
N GLU A 158 -15.88 -6.72 20.73
CA GLU A 158 -17.06 -6.35 19.93
C GLU A 158 -16.73 -6.22 18.44
N GLY A 159 -15.45 -6.17 18.07
CA GLY A 159 -14.99 -6.02 16.69
C GLY A 159 -15.22 -4.63 16.08
N HIS A 160 -15.47 -3.60 16.91
CA HIS A 160 -15.59 -2.20 16.50
C HIS A 160 -14.28 -1.42 16.74
N ASP A 161 -14.01 -0.42 15.88
CA ASP A 161 -12.83 0.46 15.96
C ASP A 161 -12.78 1.32 17.23
N GLY A 162 -13.85 1.32 18.04
CA GLY A 162 -13.99 2.08 19.28
C GLY A 162 -14.77 1.36 20.37
N ILE A 163 -14.82 1.98 21.55
CA ILE A 163 -15.50 1.45 22.74
C ILE A 163 -17.00 1.47 22.53
N VAL A 164 -17.66 0.32 22.71
CA VAL A 164 -19.11 0.20 22.56
C VAL A 164 -19.80 0.34 23.91
N GLN A 165 -20.80 1.20 24.00
CA GLN A 165 -21.69 1.29 25.15
C GLN A 165 -23.12 1.52 24.67
N ASN A 166 -24.05 0.66 25.10
CA ASN A 166 -25.48 0.74 24.72
C ASN A 166 -25.73 0.76 23.20
N GLY A 167 -24.87 0.10 22.41
CA GLY A 167 -24.98 0.05 20.94
C GLY A 167 -24.43 1.28 20.22
N GLU A 168 -23.82 2.21 20.93
CA GLU A 168 -23.13 3.37 20.37
C GLU A 168 -21.61 3.23 20.55
N ILE A 169 -20.84 3.75 19.59
CA ILE A 169 -19.39 3.86 19.69
C ILE A 169 -19.09 5.21 20.34
N LEU A 170 -18.43 5.19 21.49
CA LEU A 170 -18.14 6.39 22.26
C LEU A 170 -16.92 7.12 21.69
N ASN A 171 -17.12 8.33 21.14
CA ASN A 171 -16.07 9.06 20.43
C ASN A 171 -14.87 9.42 21.34
N ASP A 172 -15.11 10.20 22.39
CA ASP A 172 -14.03 10.82 23.17
C ASP A 172 -13.27 9.80 24.03
N GLU A 173 -13.99 8.84 24.59
CA GLU A 173 -13.44 7.71 25.33
C GLU A 173 -12.56 6.83 24.43
N THR A 174 -13.00 6.59 23.19
CA THR A 174 -12.17 5.88 22.19
C THR A 174 -10.92 6.69 21.86
N VAL A 175 -11.05 7.99 21.57
CA VAL A 175 -9.90 8.87 21.28
C VAL A 175 -8.87 8.84 22.42
N ALA A 176 -9.31 8.79 23.67
CA ALA A 176 -8.42 8.68 24.82
C ALA A 176 -7.59 7.38 24.83
N VAL A 177 -8.14 6.27 24.32
CA VAL A 177 -7.40 5.00 24.16
C VAL A 177 -6.47 5.05 22.94
N LEU A 178 -6.95 5.55 21.81
CA LEU A 178 -6.16 5.68 20.57
C LEU A 178 -4.91 6.54 20.77
N VAL A 179 -5.00 7.58 21.61
CA VAL A 179 -3.84 8.38 22.02
C VAL A 179 -2.78 7.52 22.73
N LYS A 180 -3.18 6.65 23.66
CA LYS A 180 -2.25 5.75 24.36
C LYS A 180 -1.61 4.75 23.40
N GLN A 181 -2.41 4.17 22.49
CA GLN A 181 -1.93 3.25 21.45
C GLN A 181 -0.88 3.93 20.57
N ALA A 182 -1.17 5.13 20.07
CA ALA A 182 -0.24 5.89 19.23
C ALA A 182 1.09 6.21 19.95
N LEU A 183 1.04 6.59 21.23
CA LEU A 183 2.24 6.85 22.03
C LEU A 183 3.12 5.61 22.20
N VAL A 184 2.51 4.46 22.51
CA VAL A 184 3.25 3.20 22.68
C VAL A 184 3.85 2.71 21.36
N GLN A 185 3.16 2.92 20.24
CA GLN A 185 3.69 2.60 18.91
C GLN A 185 4.84 3.55 18.50
N ALA A 186 4.73 4.84 18.82
CA ALA A 186 5.81 5.81 18.64
C ALA A 186 7.05 5.45 19.47
N GLU A 187 6.86 5.10 20.76
CA GLU A 187 7.93 4.64 21.64
C GLU A 187 8.63 3.37 21.11
N ALA A 188 7.88 2.48 20.45
CA ALA A 188 8.43 1.30 19.82
C ALA A 188 9.29 1.59 18.57
N GLY A 189 9.19 2.80 18.00
CA GLY A 189 9.94 3.23 16.83
C GLY A 189 9.14 3.24 15.52
N ALA A 190 7.80 3.34 15.58
CA ALA A 190 6.99 3.53 14.38
C ALA A 190 7.32 4.87 13.71
N ASP A 191 7.52 4.86 12.39
CA ASP A 191 7.78 6.09 11.62
C ASP A 191 6.48 6.87 11.39
N PHE A 192 5.37 6.15 11.21
CA PHE A 192 4.03 6.70 11.08
C PHE A 192 3.04 5.93 11.94
N VAL A 193 2.17 6.65 12.63
CA VAL A 193 0.91 6.09 13.15
C VAL A 193 -0.20 6.42 12.17
N ALA A 194 -1.11 5.48 11.91
CA ALA A 194 -2.13 5.59 10.87
C ALA A 194 -3.53 5.37 11.49
N PRO A 195 -4.18 6.43 12.02
CA PRO A 195 -5.48 6.31 12.68
C PRO A 195 -6.59 6.00 11.67
N SER A 196 -7.04 4.75 11.68
CA SER A 196 -8.05 4.21 10.77
C SER A 196 -9.45 4.15 11.40
N ASP A 197 -9.58 4.57 12.65
CA ASP A 197 -10.73 4.49 13.54
C ASP A 197 -11.96 5.34 13.16
N MET A 198 -11.76 6.39 12.35
CA MET A 198 -12.79 7.35 11.93
C MET A 198 -13.48 8.16 13.05
N MET A 199 -12.94 8.22 14.27
CA MET A 199 -13.44 9.10 15.32
C MET A 199 -13.24 10.59 14.96
N ASP A 200 -14.10 11.44 15.49
CA ASP A 200 -14.01 12.88 15.34
C ASP A 200 -12.86 13.43 16.19
N GLY A 201 -12.03 14.29 15.60
CA GLY A 201 -10.97 15.01 16.31
C GLY A 201 -9.72 14.20 16.68
N ARG A 202 -9.70 12.87 16.50
CA ARG A 202 -8.58 12.01 16.94
C ARG A 202 -7.21 12.43 16.42
N VAL A 203 -7.13 12.89 15.17
CA VAL A 203 -5.84 13.31 14.56
C VAL A 203 -5.20 14.43 15.37
N GLY A 204 -5.99 15.42 15.80
CA GLY A 204 -5.50 16.52 16.61
C GLY A 204 -5.14 16.08 18.03
N ALA A 205 -5.89 15.15 18.61
CA ALA A 205 -5.60 14.60 19.94
C ALA A 205 -4.29 13.79 19.94
N ILE A 206 -4.13 12.89 18.97
CA ILE A 206 -2.91 12.08 18.77
C ILE A 206 -1.71 12.99 18.53
N ARG A 207 -1.81 13.98 17.63
CA ARG A 207 -0.74 14.94 17.38
C ARG A 207 -0.29 15.66 18.66
N ARG A 208 -1.23 16.24 19.42
CA ARG A 208 -0.89 16.94 20.67
C ARG A 208 -0.17 16.05 21.67
N ALA A 209 -0.58 14.78 21.78
CA ALA A 209 0.06 13.83 22.68
C ALA A 209 1.47 13.45 22.21
N LEU A 210 1.65 13.12 20.93
CA LEU A 210 2.97 12.83 20.35
C LEU A 210 3.93 13.99 20.56
N ASP A 211 3.50 15.23 20.28
CA ASP A 211 4.34 16.41 20.46
C ASP A 211 4.69 16.66 21.93
N ALA A 212 3.74 16.44 22.86
CA ALA A 212 3.96 16.61 24.29
C ALA A 212 4.97 15.60 24.87
N GLU A 213 4.99 14.37 24.36
CA GLU A 213 5.94 13.32 24.75
C GLU A 213 7.27 13.35 23.96
N GLY A 214 7.45 14.34 23.07
CA GLY A 214 8.68 14.55 22.32
C GLY A 214 8.79 13.74 21.01
N TRP A 215 7.75 13.02 20.61
CA TRP A 215 7.66 12.26 19.36
C TRP A 215 7.29 13.15 18.15
N THR A 216 7.94 14.31 18.03
CA THR A 216 7.55 15.36 17.07
C THR A 216 7.69 14.95 15.60
N ASN A 217 8.60 14.03 15.30
CA ASN A 217 8.88 13.58 13.93
C ASN A 217 8.04 12.37 13.49
N VAL A 218 7.30 11.73 14.40
CA VAL A 218 6.42 10.61 14.03
C VAL A 218 5.29 11.16 13.17
N GLY A 219 5.12 10.60 11.97
CA GLY A 219 4.10 11.02 11.02
C GLY A 219 2.70 10.53 11.42
N ILE A 220 1.66 11.21 10.93
CA ILE A 220 0.27 10.73 11.05
C ILE A 220 -0.29 10.56 9.64
N LEU A 221 -0.55 9.31 9.24
CA LEU A 221 -1.29 9.00 8.01
C LEU A 221 -2.78 8.89 8.35
N ALA A 222 -3.49 10.01 8.27
CA ALA A 222 -4.90 10.05 8.64
C ALA A 222 -5.78 9.39 7.57
N TYR A 223 -6.54 8.36 7.96
CA TYR A 223 -7.66 7.87 7.17
C TYR A 223 -8.78 8.90 7.21
N SER A 224 -8.69 9.88 6.31
CA SER A 224 -9.61 11.02 6.29
C SER A 224 -10.96 10.66 5.65
N ALA A 225 -10.94 9.71 4.73
CA ALA A 225 -12.11 9.22 4.02
C ALA A 225 -12.09 7.68 3.93
N LYS A 226 -12.31 7.01 5.07
CA LYS A 226 -12.61 5.56 5.13
C LYS A 226 -14.13 5.42 5.10
N TYR A 227 -14.66 4.71 4.11
CA TYR A 227 -16.09 4.55 3.90
C TYR A 227 -16.61 3.28 4.58
N ALA A 228 -17.88 3.28 4.99
CA ALA A 228 -18.59 2.06 5.39
C ALA A 228 -18.81 1.18 4.15
N SER A 229 -17.97 0.16 4.00
CA SER A 229 -17.75 -0.59 2.76
C SER A 229 -17.97 -2.08 2.97
N ALA A 230 -18.29 -2.80 1.88
CA ALA A 230 -18.38 -4.27 1.84
C ALA A 230 -17.27 -4.92 0.99
N TYR A 231 -16.27 -4.13 0.58
CA TYR A 231 -15.10 -4.59 -0.19
C TYR A 231 -14.09 -5.36 0.66
#